data_AF-A0A1L6J6Z3-F1
#
_entry.id   AF-A0A1L6J6Z3-F1
#
_cell.length_a   1.000
_cell.length_b   1.000
_cell.length_c   1.000
_cell.angle_alpha   90.00
_cell.angle_beta   90.00
_cell.angle_gamma   90.00
#
_symmetry.space_group_name_H-M   'P 1'
#
loop_
_entity.id
_entity.type
_entity.pdbx_description
1 polymer ?
#
loop_
_entity_poly.entity_id
_entity_poly.type
_entity_poly.pdbx_seq_one_letter_code
_entity_poly.pdbx_strand_id
1 'polypeptide(L)'
;MVTLHAWAKPANLIGKWADHTWVTTYDNRQAQPGSLEEVASAGEHLWMCWGAFHPRGGAPGHADGLIVTGDGRLPLAGCVVQANADSVKVPAARGTVSLYGIHGVCHQVANQVLHATATANAPPVSVRGSRGYYKSVYFYRQYGRRDSAWAAKLDACLEGSGVDAMFDDGDDFTLRAQRVLTDRNDLLGDLLARRRDFDAELDAMGERADIAAEEIDARLRNHLVEVAGQLGQQRFEAIFEQDVEDEMNLIDRDIFAASRADPAAG
;
A
#
# COMPACT_ATOMS: atom_id res chain seq x y z
N MET A 1 -5.36 -13.43 -19.15
CA MET A 1 -4.98 -13.56 -17.72
C MET A 1 -3.47 -13.70 -17.66
N VAL A 2 -2.86 -13.20 -16.60
CA VAL A 2 -1.43 -13.38 -16.27
C VAL A 2 -1.31 -13.65 -14.77
N THR A 3 -0.27 -14.34 -14.33
CA THR A 3 0.00 -14.47 -12.90
C THR A 3 0.70 -13.22 -12.40
N LEU A 4 0.09 -12.51 -11.46
CA LEU A 4 0.72 -11.40 -10.75
C LEU A 4 1.42 -11.93 -9.50
N HIS A 5 2.65 -11.46 -9.28
CA HIS A 5 3.47 -11.79 -8.13
C HIS A 5 3.71 -10.52 -7.33
N ALA A 6 3.39 -10.53 -6.04
CA ALA A 6 3.67 -9.43 -5.14
C ALA A 6 4.88 -9.75 -4.27
N TRP A 7 5.78 -8.79 -4.14
CA TRP A 7 7.08 -8.98 -3.50
C TRP A 7 7.31 -8.01 -2.36
N ALA A 8 8.18 -8.40 -1.43
CA ALA A 8 8.65 -7.58 -0.33
C ALA A 8 10.18 -7.55 -0.26
N LYS A 9 10.68 -6.42 0.25
CA LYS A 9 12.01 -6.25 0.82
C LYS A 9 11.91 -5.26 1.97
N PRO A 10 12.82 -5.26 2.95
CA PRO A 10 12.87 -4.18 3.94
C PRO A 10 12.98 -2.83 3.24
N ALA A 11 12.13 -1.88 3.63
CA ALA A 11 12.29 -0.50 3.20
C ALA A 11 13.65 0.02 3.70
N ASN A 12 14.33 0.86 2.90
CA ASN A 12 15.60 1.49 3.29
C ASN A 12 15.38 2.67 4.26
N LEU A 13 14.54 2.44 5.28
CA LEU A 13 14.20 3.37 6.33
C LEU A 13 15.02 3.02 7.58
N ILE A 14 15.35 4.02 8.39
CA ILE A 14 15.91 3.80 9.73
C ILE A 14 14.94 2.88 10.49
N GLY A 15 15.43 1.78 11.06
CA GLY A 15 14.61 0.82 11.82
C GLY A 15 13.97 -0.32 11.02
N LYS A 16 13.94 -0.30 9.67
CA LYS A 16 13.48 -1.41 8.78
C LYS A 16 12.18 -2.11 9.21
N TRP A 17 11.23 -1.41 9.81
CA TRP A 17 10.03 -2.00 10.41
C TRP A 17 8.90 -2.28 9.40
N ALA A 18 8.95 -1.63 8.24
CA ALA A 18 8.04 -1.87 7.11
C ALA A 18 8.80 -2.46 5.92
N ASP A 19 8.08 -3.23 5.11
CA ASP A 19 8.60 -3.67 3.81
C ASP A 19 8.19 -2.71 2.70
N HIS A 20 9.06 -2.55 1.72
CA HIS A 20 8.69 -2.00 0.44
C HIS A 20 8.12 -3.11 -0.45
N THR A 21 7.01 -2.84 -1.15
CA THR A 21 6.33 -3.80 -2.02
C THR A 21 6.26 -3.36 -3.47
N TRP A 22 6.36 -4.33 -4.38
CA TRP A 22 6.14 -4.14 -5.82
C TRP A 22 5.44 -5.37 -6.41
N VAL A 23 4.96 -5.24 -7.66
CA VAL A 23 4.25 -6.32 -8.37
C VAL A 23 4.93 -6.59 -9.71
N THR A 24 4.97 -7.85 -10.13
CA THR A 24 5.47 -8.29 -11.44
C THR A 24 4.54 -9.31 -12.10
N THR A 25 4.66 -9.48 -13.43
CA THR A 25 4.09 -10.63 -14.15
C THR A 25 5.02 -11.85 -14.22
N TYR A 26 6.28 -11.69 -13.79
CA TYR A 26 7.31 -12.73 -13.77
C TYR A 26 7.76 -13.09 -12.36
N ASP A 27 8.27 -14.30 -12.18
CA ASP A 27 8.80 -14.76 -10.89
C ASP A 27 10.26 -14.29 -10.70
N ASN A 28 10.51 -13.33 -9.79
CA ASN A 28 11.85 -12.79 -9.47
C ASN A 28 12.84 -13.86 -8.96
N ARG A 29 12.37 -15.05 -8.60
CA ARG A 29 13.21 -16.18 -8.17
C ARG A 29 13.73 -16.99 -9.34
N GLN A 30 13.07 -16.89 -10.50
CA GLN A 30 13.38 -17.62 -11.73
C GLN A 30 14.01 -16.70 -12.78
N ALA A 31 13.46 -15.51 -12.96
CA ALA A 31 13.94 -14.49 -13.88
C ALA A 31 14.33 -13.23 -13.10
N GLN A 32 15.55 -12.75 -13.31
CA GLN A 32 16.08 -11.54 -12.66
C GLN A 32 16.56 -10.54 -13.70
N PRO A 33 15.63 -9.88 -14.43
CA PRO A 33 15.99 -8.81 -15.34
C PRO A 33 16.85 -7.77 -14.59
N GLY A 34 17.85 -7.21 -15.26
CA GLY A 34 18.76 -6.20 -14.73
C GLY A 34 18.20 -4.78 -14.83
N SER A 35 17.15 -4.57 -15.63
CA SER A 35 16.58 -3.24 -15.87
C SER A 35 15.09 -3.27 -16.27
N LEU A 36 14.44 -2.12 -16.21
CA LEU A 36 13.09 -1.93 -16.76
C LEU A 36 13.02 -2.18 -18.28
N GLU A 37 14.09 -1.86 -19.00
CA GLU A 37 14.18 -2.07 -20.44
C GLU A 37 14.18 -3.57 -20.78
N GLU A 38 14.89 -4.37 -19.99
CA GLU A 38 14.88 -5.83 -20.13
C GLU A 38 13.50 -6.42 -19.80
N VAL A 39 12.83 -5.94 -18.75
CA VAL A 39 11.45 -6.34 -18.43
C VAL A 39 10.52 -6.04 -19.61
N ALA A 40 10.57 -4.81 -20.13
CA ALA A 40 9.73 -4.40 -21.25
C ALA A 40 10.03 -5.18 -22.54
N SER A 41 11.31 -5.44 -22.82
CA SER A 41 11.75 -6.21 -24.00
C SER A 41 11.32 -7.67 -23.94
N ALA A 42 11.17 -8.23 -22.73
CA ALA A 42 10.62 -9.57 -22.52
C ALA A 42 9.09 -9.64 -22.64
N GLY A 43 8.41 -8.50 -22.84
CA GLY A 43 6.94 -8.45 -22.80
C GLY A 43 6.36 -8.60 -21.39
N GLU A 44 7.19 -8.42 -20.37
CA GLU A 44 6.83 -8.53 -18.96
C GLU A 44 6.50 -7.15 -18.36
N HIS A 45 5.90 -7.14 -17.18
CA HIS A 45 5.46 -5.95 -16.48
C HIS A 45 5.97 -5.92 -15.05
N LEU A 46 6.49 -4.76 -14.63
CA LEU A 46 6.91 -4.42 -13.28
C LEU A 46 6.23 -3.11 -12.83
N TRP A 47 5.55 -3.16 -11.70
CA TRP A 47 5.01 -1.98 -11.01
C TRP A 47 5.84 -1.69 -9.77
N MET A 48 6.69 -0.67 -9.82
CA MET A 48 7.61 -0.32 -8.72
C MET A 48 6.92 0.27 -7.48
N CYS A 49 5.67 0.75 -7.60
CA CYS A 49 4.84 1.17 -6.47
C CYS A 49 5.54 2.20 -5.56
N TRP A 50 5.98 3.34 -6.12
CA TRP A 50 6.80 4.37 -5.44
C TRP A 50 8.24 3.95 -5.09
N GLY A 51 8.67 2.74 -5.41
CA GLY A 51 10.02 2.27 -5.16
C GLY A 51 10.98 2.42 -6.32
N ALA A 52 12.03 1.61 -6.26
CA ALA A 52 13.02 1.47 -7.30
C ALA A 52 12.97 0.07 -7.92
N PHE A 53 13.69 -0.10 -9.02
CA PHE A 53 13.85 -1.41 -9.64
C PHE A 53 14.54 -2.38 -8.66
N HIS A 54 13.92 -3.55 -8.44
CA HIS A 54 14.44 -4.58 -7.56
C HIS A 54 14.49 -5.93 -8.30
N PRO A 55 15.70 -6.43 -8.65
CA PRO A 55 15.83 -7.72 -9.33
C PRO A 55 15.50 -8.90 -8.41
N ARG A 56 15.53 -8.67 -7.09
CA ARG A 56 15.20 -9.68 -6.07
C ARG A 56 14.55 -9.03 -4.85
N GLY A 57 13.66 -9.76 -4.21
CA GLY A 57 13.19 -9.43 -2.87
C GLY A 57 13.94 -10.17 -1.76
N GLY A 58 13.31 -10.20 -0.60
CA GLY A 58 13.80 -10.86 0.60
C GLY A 58 13.53 -10.00 1.81
N ALA A 59 12.62 -10.46 2.68
CA ALA A 59 12.23 -9.79 3.92
C ALA A 59 12.10 -10.83 5.05
N PRO A 60 12.18 -10.42 6.33
CA PRO A 60 11.82 -11.30 7.44
C PRO A 60 10.42 -11.89 7.24
N GLY A 61 10.30 -13.22 7.34
CA GLY A 61 9.06 -13.95 7.04
C GLY A 61 8.91 -14.37 5.56
N HIS A 62 9.61 -13.72 4.63
CA HIS A 62 9.57 -13.99 3.18
C HIS A 62 10.99 -13.99 2.62
N ALA A 63 11.75 -15.05 2.87
CA ALA A 63 13.19 -15.09 2.57
C ALA A 63 13.50 -14.94 1.07
N ASP A 64 12.63 -15.41 0.19
CA ASP A 64 12.71 -15.25 -1.27
C ASP A 64 12.02 -13.97 -1.76
N GLY A 65 11.38 -13.23 -0.85
CA GLY A 65 10.64 -11.99 -1.09
C GLY A 65 9.23 -12.17 -1.61
N LEU A 66 8.77 -13.38 -1.94
CA LEU A 66 7.41 -13.57 -2.48
C LEU A 66 6.39 -13.47 -1.35
N ILE A 67 5.44 -12.55 -1.47
CA ILE A 67 4.33 -12.41 -0.50
C ILE A 67 3.14 -13.26 -0.95
N VAL A 68 2.69 -13.07 -2.19
CA VAL A 68 1.47 -13.67 -2.72
C VAL A 68 1.52 -13.73 -4.24
N THR A 69 0.75 -14.66 -4.81
CA THR A 69 0.45 -14.73 -6.25
C THR A 69 -1.06 -14.76 -6.48
N GLY A 70 -1.48 -14.29 -7.66
CA GLY A 70 -2.87 -14.39 -8.08
C GLY A 70 -3.02 -14.19 -9.58
N ASP A 71 -3.98 -14.89 -10.18
CA ASP A 71 -4.30 -14.69 -11.59
C ASP A 71 -5.00 -13.35 -11.79
N GLY A 72 -4.36 -12.46 -12.54
CA GLY A 72 -4.79 -11.09 -12.77
C GLY A 72 -5.17 -10.80 -14.22
N ARG A 73 -6.06 -9.82 -14.37
CA ARG A 73 -6.40 -9.22 -15.66
C ARG A 73 -5.38 -8.13 -16.00
N LEU A 74 -4.39 -8.46 -16.82
CA LEU A 74 -3.32 -7.52 -17.22
C LEU A 74 -3.84 -6.17 -17.74
N PRO A 75 -4.87 -6.08 -18.60
CA PRO A 75 -5.39 -4.79 -19.05
C PRO A 75 -5.92 -3.92 -17.91
N LEU A 76 -6.57 -4.52 -16.90
CA LEU A 76 -7.03 -3.79 -15.73
C LEU A 76 -5.85 -3.32 -14.88
N ALA A 77 -4.89 -4.23 -14.58
CA ALA A 77 -3.70 -3.91 -13.80
C ALA A 77 -2.90 -2.74 -14.40
N GLY A 78 -2.70 -2.75 -15.72
CA GLY A 78 -2.02 -1.68 -16.45
C GLY A 78 -2.84 -0.39 -16.57
N CYS A 79 -4.17 -0.46 -16.52
CA CYS A 79 -5.03 0.72 -16.55
C CYS A 79 -5.01 1.48 -15.21
N VAL A 80 -5.12 0.75 -14.10
CA VAL A 80 -5.16 1.34 -12.75
C VAL A 80 -3.82 1.94 -12.35
N VAL A 81 -2.72 1.25 -12.67
CA VAL A 81 -1.35 1.73 -12.46
C VAL A 81 -0.51 1.38 -13.68
N GLN A 82 0.22 2.34 -14.23
CA GLN A 82 1.11 2.10 -15.35
C GLN A 82 2.33 1.25 -14.92
N ALA A 83 2.54 0.12 -15.59
CA ALA A 83 3.73 -0.71 -15.44
C ALA A 83 4.96 -0.12 -16.16
N ASN A 84 6.14 -0.63 -15.82
CA ASN A 84 7.41 -0.36 -16.48
C ASN A 84 7.80 1.13 -16.54
N ALA A 85 7.36 1.90 -15.54
CA ALA A 85 7.55 3.34 -15.49
C ALA A 85 7.96 3.79 -14.08
N ASP A 86 8.85 4.79 -14.01
CA ASP A 86 9.31 5.40 -12.77
C ASP A 86 8.17 6.15 -12.08
N SER A 87 7.70 5.63 -10.95
CA SER A 87 6.65 6.26 -10.14
C SER A 87 7.05 7.68 -9.74
N VAL A 88 8.32 8.05 -9.63
CA VAL A 88 8.72 9.44 -9.34
C VAL A 88 8.50 10.37 -10.54
N LYS A 89 8.58 9.87 -11.78
CA LYS A 89 8.52 10.71 -13.00
C LYS A 89 7.20 10.62 -13.75
N VAL A 90 6.47 9.52 -13.57
CA VAL A 90 5.27 9.20 -14.35
C VAL A 90 4.08 9.11 -13.41
N PRO A 91 3.19 10.12 -13.38
CA PRO A 91 2.03 10.13 -12.48
C PRO A 91 1.15 8.88 -12.58
N ALA A 92 0.95 8.34 -13.79
CA ALA A 92 0.17 7.12 -14.00
C ALA A 92 0.78 5.87 -13.33
N ALA A 93 2.09 5.86 -13.03
CA ALA A 93 2.76 4.77 -12.33
C ALA A 93 2.63 4.85 -10.79
N ARG A 94 1.88 5.83 -10.27
CA ARG A 94 1.57 6.01 -8.84
C ARG A 94 0.15 5.59 -8.48
N GLY A 95 -0.67 5.26 -9.49
CA GLY A 95 -2.10 5.07 -9.30
C GLY A 95 -2.75 6.34 -8.73
N THR A 96 -3.51 6.22 -7.65
CA THR A 96 -4.12 7.37 -6.96
C THR A 96 -3.34 7.89 -5.75
N VAL A 97 -2.16 7.33 -5.47
CA VAL A 97 -1.26 7.80 -4.40
C VAL A 97 -0.38 8.93 -4.96
N SER A 98 -0.94 10.13 -5.13
CA SER A 98 -0.19 11.25 -5.74
C SER A 98 0.84 11.91 -4.82
N LEU A 99 0.64 11.82 -3.50
CA LEU A 99 1.53 12.35 -2.47
C LEU A 99 1.91 11.21 -1.53
N TYR A 100 3.16 10.74 -1.62
CA TYR A 100 3.65 9.63 -0.80
C TYR A 100 3.57 9.99 0.69
N GLY A 101 3.28 9.05 1.58
CA GLY A 101 3.20 9.31 3.02
C GLY A 101 2.00 10.13 3.50
N ILE A 102 1.21 10.72 2.59
CA ILE A 102 -0.08 11.35 2.90
C ILE A 102 -1.21 10.56 2.24
N HIS A 103 -1.18 10.35 0.92
CA HIS A 103 -2.24 9.62 0.21
C HIS A 103 -2.07 8.11 0.32
N GLY A 104 -0.88 7.63 0.68
CA GLY A 104 -0.54 6.22 0.77
C GLY A 104 0.96 5.97 0.62
N VAL A 105 1.32 4.70 0.69
CA VAL A 105 2.69 4.22 0.45
C VAL A 105 2.69 3.10 -0.59
N CYS A 106 3.84 2.44 -0.77
CA CYS A 106 4.01 1.36 -1.75
C CYS A 106 2.98 0.22 -1.60
N HIS A 107 2.54 -0.10 -0.37
CA HIS A 107 1.51 -1.11 -0.11
C HIS A 107 0.20 -0.80 -0.84
N GLN A 108 -0.26 0.45 -0.78
CA GLN A 108 -1.51 0.87 -1.40
C GLN A 108 -1.42 0.80 -2.93
N VAL A 109 -0.30 1.24 -3.52
CA VAL A 109 -0.11 1.16 -4.98
C VAL A 109 -0.03 -0.30 -5.43
N ALA A 110 0.65 -1.18 -4.68
CA ALA A 110 0.68 -2.61 -4.98
C ALA A 110 -0.71 -3.24 -4.89
N ASN A 111 -1.49 -2.90 -3.86
CA ASN A 111 -2.88 -3.35 -3.73
C ASN A 111 -3.77 -2.84 -4.87
N GLN A 112 -3.57 -1.61 -5.38
CA GLN A 112 -4.29 -1.13 -6.57
C GLN A 112 -4.02 -2.00 -7.79
N VAL A 113 -2.76 -2.41 -8.01
CA VAL A 113 -2.40 -3.35 -9.10
C VAL A 113 -3.07 -4.72 -8.87
N LEU A 114 -2.96 -5.25 -7.65
CA LEU A 114 -3.48 -6.56 -7.29
C LEU A 114 -5.02 -6.60 -7.26
N HIS A 115 -5.71 -5.46 -7.25
CA HIS A 115 -7.15 -5.40 -7.47
C HIS A 115 -7.55 -6.15 -8.75
N ALA A 116 -6.68 -6.18 -9.77
CA ALA A 116 -6.91 -6.93 -11.00
C ALA A 116 -7.04 -8.46 -10.83
N THR A 117 -6.74 -9.00 -9.65
CA THR A 117 -6.92 -10.43 -9.29
C THR A 117 -8.30 -10.75 -8.72
N ALA A 118 -9.14 -9.75 -8.39
CA ALA A 118 -10.46 -10.04 -7.87
C ALA A 118 -11.34 -10.70 -8.94
N THR A 119 -12.24 -11.56 -8.45
CA THR A 119 -13.24 -12.27 -9.25
C THR A 119 -14.63 -12.01 -8.66
N ALA A 120 -15.68 -12.46 -9.34
CA ALA A 120 -17.04 -12.36 -8.80
C ALA A 120 -17.23 -13.08 -7.45
N ASN A 121 -16.37 -14.07 -7.13
CA ASN A 121 -16.53 -14.94 -5.96
C ASN A 121 -15.38 -14.82 -4.95
N ALA A 122 -14.38 -13.97 -5.20
CA ALA A 122 -13.22 -13.85 -4.32
C ALA A 122 -12.66 -12.42 -4.32
N PRO A 123 -12.29 -11.89 -3.14
CA PRO A 123 -11.58 -10.63 -3.04
C PRO A 123 -10.23 -10.70 -3.79
N PRO A 124 -9.67 -9.55 -4.20
CA PRO A 124 -8.33 -9.54 -4.73
C PRO A 124 -7.32 -10.01 -3.67
N VAL A 125 -6.23 -10.63 -4.11
CA VAL A 125 -5.08 -10.82 -3.23
C VAL A 125 -4.48 -9.46 -2.85
N SER A 126 -3.85 -9.39 -1.68
CA SER A 126 -3.23 -8.15 -1.19
C SER A 126 -1.83 -8.43 -0.64
N VAL A 127 -1.06 -7.36 -0.43
CA VAL A 127 0.27 -7.46 0.19
C VAL A 127 0.21 -7.65 1.70
N ARG A 128 -0.89 -8.18 2.25
CA ARG A 128 -1.13 -8.33 3.70
C ARG A 128 -0.10 -9.14 4.47
N GLY A 129 0.75 -9.90 3.78
CA GLY A 129 1.87 -10.61 4.40
C GLY A 129 3.11 -9.73 4.63
N SER A 130 3.14 -8.47 4.18
CA SER A 130 4.28 -7.57 4.36
C SER A 130 4.33 -6.99 5.79
N ARG A 131 5.53 -6.72 6.29
CA ARG A 131 5.69 -6.04 7.58
C ARG A 131 5.20 -4.60 7.48
N GLY A 132 4.54 -4.11 8.52
CA GLY A 132 3.93 -2.78 8.52
C GLY A 132 2.60 -2.69 7.77
N TYR A 133 2.08 -3.80 7.23
CA TYR A 133 0.85 -3.78 6.44
C TYR A 133 -0.34 -3.17 7.19
N TYR A 134 -0.73 -3.75 8.34
CA TYR A 134 -1.91 -3.28 9.07
C TYR A 134 -1.77 -1.85 9.59
N LYS A 135 -0.55 -1.42 9.96
CA LYS A 135 -0.26 -0.02 10.29
C LYS A 135 -0.48 0.88 9.05
N SER A 136 0.02 0.48 7.89
CA SER A 136 -0.17 1.24 6.65
C SER A 136 -1.64 1.30 6.21
N VAL A 137 -2.41 0.22 6.33
CA VAL A 137 -3.83 0.19 5.98
C VAL A 137 -4.64 1.01 6.98
N TYR A 138 -4.29 0.99 8.27
CA TYR A 138 -4.93 1.83 9.27
C TYR A 138 -4.85 3.31 8.89
N PHE A 139 -3.67 3.81 8.52
CA PHE A 139 -3.48 5.20 8.12
C PHE A 139 -3.99 5.51 6.71
N TYR A 140 -3.74 4.63 5.75
CA TYR A 140 -3.89 4.95 4.33
C TYR A 140 -4.98 4.18 3.60
N ARG A 141 -5.76 3.36 4.30
CA ARG A 141 -6.78 2.47 3.72
C ARG A 141 -6.16 1.43 2.79
N GLN A 142 -7.00 0.53 2.27
CA GLN A 142 -6.55 -0.61 1.45
C GLN A 142 -5.84 -0.16 0.16
N TYR A 143 -6.39 0.88 -0.48
CA TYR A 143 -5.99 1.37 -1.80
C TYR A 143 -5.53 2.83 -1.80
N GLY A 144 -5.27 3.45 -0.63
CA GLY A 144 -4.94 4.86 -0.51
C GLY A 144 -6.09 5.70 0.04
N ARG A 145 -5.79 6.90 0.56
CA ARG A 145 -6.79 7.77 1.24
C ARG A 145 -7.72 8.51 0.28
N ARG A 146 -7.38 8.57 -1.01
CA ARG A 146 -8.19 9.25 -2.04
C ARG A 146 -9.28 8.32 -2.59
N ASP A 147 -10.20 7.88 -1.74
CA ASP A 147 -11.24 6.90 -2.11
C ASP A 147 -12.05 7.31 -3.34
N SER A 148 -12.45 8.58 -3.44
CA SER A 148 -13.20 9.08 -4.60
C SER A 148 -12.40 9.03 -5.90
N ALA A 149 -11.09 9.34 -5.83
CA ALA A 149 -10.21 9.22 -6.98
C ALA A 149 -9.98 7.75 -7.35
N TRP A 150 -9.88 6.86 -6.36
CA TRP A 150 -9.75 5.42 -6.59
C TRP A 150 -11.00 4.83 -7.25
N ALA A 151 -12.19 5.14 -6.73
CA ALA A 151 -13.46 4.73 -7.33
C ALA A 151 -13.58 5.23 -8.78
N ALA A 152 -13.34 6.53 -9.02
CA ALA A 152 -13.38 7.08 -10.38
C ALA A 152 -12.35 6.44 -11.33
N LYS A 153 -11.17 6.09 -10.83
CA LYS A 153 -10.13 5.40 -11.60
C LYS A 153 -10.56 3.97 -11.95
N LEU A 154 -11.17 3.26 -11.02
CA LEU A 154 -11.72 1.92 -11.25
C LEU A 154 -12.84 1.96 -12.28
N ASP A 155 -13.81 2.85 -12.11
CA ASP A 155 -14.95 2.98 -13.03
C ASP A 155 -14.46 3.22 -14.47
N ALA A 156 -13.53 4.17 -14.66
CA ALA A 156 -12.94 4.45 -15.96
C ALA A 156 -12.20 3.24 -16.58
N CYS A 157 -11.58 2.40 -15.76
CA CYS A 157 -10.92 1.17 -16.23
C CYS A 157 -11.89 0.00 -16.45
N LEU A 158 -13.04 -0.01 -15.77
CA LEU A 158 -14.06 -1.05 -15.86
C LEU A 158 -15.03 -0.83 -17.03
N GLU A 159 -15.42 0.42 -17.31
CA GLU A 159 -16.29 0.81 -18.43
C GLU A 159 -15.75 0.31 -19.79
N GLY A 160 -14.43 0.18 -19.93
CA GLY A 160 -13.78 -0.36 -21.12
C GLY A 160 -13.47 -1.86 -21.09
N SER A 161 -13.66 -2.56 -19.96
CA SER A 161 -13.23 -3.95 -19.79
C SER A 161 -14.36 -4.98 -19.67
N GLY A 162 -15.62 -4.53 -19.56
CA GLY A 162 -16.80 -5.42 -19.59
C GLY A 162 -16.85 -6.40 -18.41
N VAL A 163 -16.36 -5.99 -17.25
CA VAL A 163 -16.29 -6.85 -16.04
C VAL A 163 -17.31 -6.41 -15.00
N ASP A 164 -18.00 -7.40 -14.42
CA ASP A 164 -19.00 -7.21 -13.37
C ASP A 164 -18.44 -6.54 -12.11
N ALA A 165 -19.36 -6.00 -11.29
CA ALA A 165 -19.06 -5.42 -9.99
C ALA A 165 -18.21 -6.39 -9.14
N MET A 166 -17.06 -5.90 -8.69
CA MET A 166 -16.07 -6.68 -7.96
C MET A 166 -16.45 -6.76 -6.47
N PHE A 167 -15.97 -7.80 -5.81
CA PHE A 167 -16.20 -8.07 -4.39
C PHE A 167 -15.70 -6.91 -3.51
N ASP A 168 -16.56 -6.40 -2.63
CA ASP A 168 -16.23 -5.37 -1.62
C ASP A 168 -16.60 -5.90 -0.22
N ASP A 169 -15.59 -6.34 0.54
CA ASP A 169 -15.72 -6.78 1.94
C ASP A 169 -15.20 -5.75 2.96
N GLY A 170 -14.94 -4.51 2.52
CA GLY A 170 -14.26 -3.51 3.33
C GLY A 170 -12.75 -3.69 3.38
N ASP A 171 -12.05 -2.85 4.15
CA ASP A 171 -10.59 -2.88 4.19
C ASP A 171 -10.04 -3.90 5.20
N ASP A 172 -8.88 -4.50 4.88
CA ASP A 172 -8.26 -5.59 5.66
C ASP A 172 -8.07 -5.23 7.15
N PHE A 173 -7.80 -3.96 7.47
CA PHE A 173 -7.67 -3.50 8.86
C PHE A 173 -9.00 -3.58 9.60
N THR A 174 -10.10 -3.09 9.03
CA THR A 174 -11.42 -3.12 9.67
C THR A 174 -11.88 -4.55 9.96
N LEU A 175 -11.72 -5.44 8.98
CA LEU A 175 -12.03 -6.87 9.14
C LEU A 175 -11.18 -7.54 10.23
N ARG A 176 -9.91 -7.16 10.36
CA ARG A 176 -9.05 -7.64 11.43
C ARG A 176 -9.45 -7.08 12.79
N ALA A 177 -9.66 -5.78 12.90
CA ALA A 177 -10.06 -5.12 14.14
C ALA A 177 -11.37 -5.71 14.68
N GLN A 178 -12.35 -5.96 13.80
CA GLN A 178 -13.60 -6.65 14.14
C GLN A 178 -13.37 -8.05 14.74
N ARG A 179 -12.47 -8.83 14.14
CA ARG A 179 -12.15 -10.18 14.65
C ARG A 179 -11.45 -10.13 16.01
N VAL A 180 -10.52 -9.21 16.21
CA VAL A 180 -9.77 -9.10 17.47
C VAL A 180 -10.61 -8.48 18.59
N LEU A 181 -11.51 -7.55 18.26
CA LEU A 181 -12.35 -6.82 19.22
C LEU A 181 -13.79 -7.34 19.27
N THR A 182 -14.00 -8.61 18.93
CA THR A 182 -15.34 -9.23 18.87
C THR A 182 -16.10 -9.15 20.20
N ASP A 183 -15.39 -9.03 21.32
CA ASP A 183 -15.92 -8.90 22.68
C ASP A 183 -16.01 -7.45 23.17
N ARG A 184 -15.56 -6.47 22.37
CA ARG A 184 -15.38 -5.05 22.72
C ARG A 184 -15.81 -4.11 21.60
N ASN A 185 -17.10 -4.14 21.27
CA ASN A 185 -17.71 -3.27 20.27
C ASN A 185 -17.53 -1.77 20.56
N ASP A 186 -17.42 -1.40 21.84
CA ASP A 186 -17.08 -0.05 22.29
C ASP A 186 -15.68 0.36 21.79
N LEU A 187 -14.66 -0.46 22.06
CA LEU A 187 -13.29 -0.19 21.61
C LEU A 187 -13.17 -0.19 20.08
N LEU A 188 -13.91 -1.07 19.39
CA LEU A 188 -13.94 -1.08 17.93
C LEU A 188 -14.52 0.24 17.39
N GLY A 189 -15.63 0.69 17.95
CA GLY A 189 -16.26 1.95 17.58
C GLY A 189 -15.31 3.14 17.78
N ASP A 190 -14.67 3.21 18.94
CA ASP A 190 -13.73 4.27 19.28
C ASP A 190 -12.46 4.23 18.41
N LEU A 191 -11.93 3.04 18.10
CA LEU A 191 -10.76 2.88 17.22
C LEU A 191 -11.07 3.35 15.79
N LEU A 192 -12.23 2.98 15.25
CA LEU A 192 -12.66 3.41 13.92
C LEU A 192 -13.00 4.90 13.88
N ALA A 193 -13.52 5.47 14.96
CA ALA A 193 -13.71 6.92 15.09
C ALA A 193 -12.38 7.66 15.07
N ARG A 194 -11.42 7.21 15.91
CA ARG A 194 -10.07 7.77 15.96
C ARG A 194 -9.33 7.69 14.62
N ARG A 195 -9.53 6.60 13.86
CA ARG A 195 -9.02 6.48 12.49
C ARG A 195 -9.56 7.59 11.58
N ARG A 196 -10.88 7.83 11.60
CA ARG A 196 -11.52 8.90 10.80
C ARG A 196 -11.09 10.29 11.23
N ASP A 197 -10.92 10.54 12.53
CA ASP A 197 -10.49 11.86 13.00
C ASP A 197 -9.06 12.17 12.54
N PHE A 198 -8.20 11.16 12.52
CA PHE A 198 -6.82 11.29 12.05
C PHE A 198 -6.70 11.47 10.53
N ASP A 199 -7.69 11.04 9.75
CA ASP A 199 -7.75 11.33 8.32
C ASP A 199 -7.74 12.85 8.07
N ALA A 200 -8.59 13.60 8.76
CA ALA A 200 -8.66 15.05 8.60
C ALA A 200 -7.31 15.74 8.94
N GLU A 201 -6.56 15.18 9.89
CA GLU A 201 -5.24 15.68 10.23
C GLU A 201 -4.21 15.43 9.13
N LEU A 202 -4.16 14.21 8.58
CA LEU A 202 -3.25 13.91 7.47
C LEU A 202 -3.59 14.75 6.22
N ASP A 203 -4.86 15.05 5.97
CA ASP A 203 -5.26 15.97 4.88
C ASP A 203 -4.70 17.37 5.11
N ALA A 204 -4.87 17.92 6.33
CA ALA A 204 -4.31 19.21 6.68
C ALA A 204 -2.77 19.24 6.60
N MET A 205 -2.09 18.13 6.93
CA MET A 205 -0.64 18.01 6.74
C MET A 205 -0.27 18.00 5.25
N GLY A 206 -1.05 17.35 4.39
CA GLY A 206 -0.84 17.31 2.94
C GLY A 206 -0.94 18.68 2.26
N GLU A 207 -1.82 19.55 2.76
CA GLU A 207 -2.01 20.91 2.26
C GLU A 207 -0.84 21.85 2.58
N ARG A 208 -0.04 21.53 3.61
CA ARG A 208 1.08 22.38 4.03
C ARG A 208 2.23 22.33 3.02
N ALA A 209 2.68 23.50 2.57
CA ALA A 209 3.81 23.65 1.65
C ALA A 209 5.14 23.12 2.24
N ASP A 210 5.31 23.28 3.55
CA ASP A 210 6.55 23.17 4.31
C ASP A 210 6.68 21.90 5.15
N ILE A 211 5.70 21.00 5.09
CA ILE A 211 5.69 19.77 5.89
C ILE A 211 6.89 18.88 5.54
N ALA A 212 7.61 18.41 6.56
CA ALA A 212 8.71 17.46 6.41
C ALA A 212 8.24 16.02 6.65
N ALA A 213 8.90 15.04 6.03
CA ALA A 213 8.59 13.62 6.22
C ALA A 213 8.70 13.19 7.70
N GLU A 214 9.70 13.73 8.40
CA GLU A 214 9.95 13.47 9.81
C GLU A 214 8.81 13.98 10.70
N GLU A 215 8.15 15.09 10.32
CA GLU A 215 7.01 15.61 11.06
C GLU A 215 5.79 14.69 10.91
N ILE A 216 5.56 14.17 9.70
CA ILE A 216 4.50 13.19 9.45
C ILE A 216 4.79 11.90 10.22
N ASP A 217 6.00 11.35 10.14
CA ASP A 217 6.39 10.15 10.88
C ASP A 217 6.25 10.31 12.39
N ALA A 218 6.66 11.47 12.94
CA ALA A 218 6.46 11.78 14.35
C ALA A 218 4.97 11.79 14.72
N ARG A 219 4.10 12.34 13.85
CA ARG A 219 2.67 12.38 14.13
C ARG A 219 2.01 11.01 14.03
N LEU A 220 2.37 10.21 13.02
CA LEU A 220 1.92 8.81 12.89
C LEU A 220 2.29 7.98 14.12
N ARG A 221 3.53 8.13 14.59
CA ARG A 221 4.03 7.42 15.79
C ARG A 221 3.27 7.82 17.05
N ASN A 222 3.12 9.11 17.30
CA ASN A 222 2.37 9.61 18.47
C ASN A 222 0.93 9.09 18.47
N HIS A 223 0.28 9.10 17.31
CA HIS A 223 -1.08 8.57 17.18
C HIS A 223 -1.16 7.07 17.49
N LEU A 224 -0.19 6.26 17.06
CA LEU A 224 -0.18 4.83 17.39
C LEU A 224 0.10 4.56 18.87
N VAL A 225 0.89 5.41 19.54
CA VAL A 225 1.05 5.34 21.01
C VAL A 225 -0.30 5.60 21.70
N GLU A 226 -1.08 6.59 21.24
CA GLU A 226 -2.42 6.85 21.77
C GLU A 226 -3.37 5.66 21.52
N VAL A 227 -3.32 5.06 20.32
CA VAL A 227 -4.10 3.87 19.96
C VAL A 227 -3.70 2.67 20.83
N ALA A 228 -2.40 2.46 21.07
CA ALA A 228 -1.91 1.40 21.94
C ALA A 228 -2.37 1.58 23.39
N GLY A 229 -2.37 2.82 23.90
CA GLY A 229 -2.91 3.15 25.22
C GLY A 229 -4.40 2.83 25.35
N GLN A 230 -5.18 3.06 24.29
CA GLN A 230 -6.61 2.75 24.24
C GLN A 230 -6.88 1.23 24.18
N LEU A 231 -6.12 0.49 23.36
CA LEU A 231 -6.35 -0.94 23.12
C LEU A 231 -5.72 -1.83 24.21
N GLY A 232 -4.64 -1.36 24.82
CA GLY A 232 -3.69 -2.19 25.56
C GLY A 232 -2.78 -2.98 24.61
N GLN A 233 -1.59 -3.34 25.10
CA GLN A 233 -0.52 -3.98 24.33
C GLN A 233 -0.99 -5.22 23.55
N GLN A 234 -1.63 -6.19 24.23
CA GLN A 234 -2.02 -7.46 23.61
C GLN A 234 -2.97 -7.28 22.42
N ARG A 235 -3.96 -6.37 22.53
CA ARG A 235 -4.91 -6.11 21.43
C ARG A 235 -4.27 -5.29 20.32
N PHE A 236 -3.39 -4.35 20.68
CA PHE A 236 -2.62 -3.59 19.71
C PHE A 236 -1.77 -4.52 18.84
N GLU A 237 -0.94 -5.37 19.45
CA GLU A 237 -0.11 -6.34 18.72
C GLU A 237 -0.97 -7.33 17.92
N ALA A 238 -2.10 -7.79 18.46
CA ALA A 238 -3.02 -8.65 17.73
C ALA A 238 -3.64 -7.95 16.50
N ILE A 239 -3.86 -6.64 16.52
CA ILE A 239 -4.41 -5.89 15.36
C ILE A 239 -3.29 -5.51 14.39
N PHE A 240 -2.15 -5.02 14.86
CA PHE A 240 -1.11 -4.43 14.02
C PHE A 240 0.03 -5.38 13.66
N GLU A 241 0.07 -6.58 14.26
CA GLU A 241 1.11 -7.62 14.09
C GLU A 241 2.52 -7.16 14.43
N GLN A 242 2.63 -6.08 15.21
CA GLN A 242 3.88 -5.43 15.57
C GLN A 242 3.75 -4.78 16.94
N ASP A 243 4.89 -4.58 17.60
CA ASP A 243 4.96 -3.89 18.88
C ASP A 243 4.68 -2.38 18.68
N VAL A 244 4.24 -1.71 19.75
CA VAL A 244 4.14 -0.26 19.82
C VAL A 244 5.52 0.39 19.87
N GLU A 245 6.52 -0.29 20.44
CA GLU A 245 7.89 0.21 20.57
C GLU A 245 8.71 0.10 19.27
N ASP A 246 8.23 -0.65 18.28
CA ASP A 246 8.88 -0.75 16.97
C ASP A 246 9.00 0.66 16.35
N GLU A 247 10.25 1.12 16.15
CA GLU A 247 10.54 2.47 15.68
C GLU A 247 9.89 2.73 14.32
N MET A 248 8.89 3.61 14.30
CA MET A 248 8.16 3.95 13.10
C MET A 248 8.76 5.11 12.34
N ASN A 249 9.38 4.78 11.22
CA ASN A 249 9.71 5.68 10.12
C ASN A 249 9.02 5.13 8.86
N LEU A 250 7.75 5.51 8.60
CA LEU A 250 6.93 4.95 7.50
C LEU A 250 7.29 5.60 6.17
N ILE A 251 7.77 6.85 6.25
CA ILE A 251 7.88 7.72 5.11
C ILE A 251 9.34 7.81 4.71
N ASP A 252 9.64 7.29 3.52
CA ASP A 252 10.89 7.57 2.84
C ASP A 252 10.95 9.05 2.48
N ARG A 253 11.88 9.77 3.12
CA ARG A 253 12.03 11.22 2.96
C ARG A 253 12.31 11.61 1.52
N ASP A 254 13.12 10.84 0.82
CA ASP A 254 13.54 11.18 -0.54
C ASP A 254 12.38 10.93 -1.52
N ILE A 255 11.61 9.86 -1.32
CA ILE A 255 10.37 9.60 -2.08
C ILE A 255 9.31 10.67 -1.77
N PHE A 256 9.14 11.03 -0.49
CA PHE A 256 8.23 12.10 -0.07
C PHE A 256 8.56 13.42 -0.76
N ALA A 257 9.82 13.87 -0.66
CA ALA A 257 10.28 15.09 -1.30
C ALA A 257 10.09 15.06 -2.81
N ALA A 258 10.36 13.92 -3.45
CA ALA A 258 10.15 13.74 -4.89
C ALA A 258 8.66 13.82 -5.27
N SER A 259 7.77 13.27 -4.45
CA SER A 259 6.31 13.34 -4.68
C SER A 259 5.76 14.77 -4.57
N ARG A 260 6.39 15.63 -3.76
CA ARG A 260 6.04 17.05 -3.60
C ARG A 260 6.50 17.93 -4.75
N ALA A 261 7.58 17.55 -5.42
CA ALA A 261 8.11 18.29 -6.56
C ALA A 261 7.24 18.13 -7.83
N ASP A 262 6.26 17.23 -7.81
CA ASP A 262 5.37 17.02 -8.95
C ASP A 262 4.19 18.01 -8.95
N PRO A 263 4.01 18.82 -10.01
CA PRO A 263 2.87 19.72 -10.14
C PRO A 263 1.49 19.03 -10.15
N ALA A 264 1.42 17.71 -10.37
CA ALA A 264 0.19 16.92 -10.28
C ALA A 264 -0.16 16.44 -8.86
N ALA A 265 0.62 16.82 -7.84
CA ALA A 265 0.38 16.45 -6.44
C ALA A 265 -0.69 17.30 -5.74
N GLY A 266 -1.06 18.46 -6.30
CA GLY A 266 -2.08 19.39 -5.79
C GLY A 266 -3.50 19.10 -6.22
#